data_AF-A0A0W1GN34-F1
#
_entry.id   AF-A0A0W1GN34-F1
#
_cell.length_a   1.000
_cell.length_b   1.000
_cell.length_c   1.000
_cell.angle_alpha   90.00
_cell.angle_beta   90.00
_cell.angle_gamma   90.00
#
_symmetry.space_group_name_H-M   'P 1'
#
loop_
_entity.id
_entity.type
_entity.pdbx_description
1 polymer ?
#
loop_
_entity_poly.entity_id
_entity_poly.type
_entity_poly.pdbx_seq_one_letter_code
_entity_poly.pdbx_strand_id
1 'polypeptide(L)'
;MTKAAEPTQYRWAIIILAITLAVTLTIGVGFLVGRQALHGPDDVSNVCRHLQRGDIANCIALRSAVAAEDGTSIARWSLWLTFGSLLASSFALIGLIFAFLQGQRTIALAAAANRIATENSRVQARAYVVVQSVECQLGEDGQLKTRVKFQNSGLSPARRLRWLYNAHLAVTYAEGEARSLVLGIEPELENAHWRQDIPSAESWTSAPLALRQGDDVEVGALLEGAVFIAVTVKVVADYQDVFGTSHGEVACFQGRVARAAADGRYGELERARDEVFDERMKGNTA
;
A
#
# COMPACT_ATOMS: atom_id res chain seq x y z
N MET A 1 -6.60 4.32 17.52
CA MET A 1 -7.97 4.46 18.08
C MET A 1 -8.95 3.81 17.13
N THR A 2 -9.30 2.55 17.38
CA THR A 2 -10.23 1.77 16.56
C THR A 2 -11.66 2.18 16.89
N LYS A 3 -12.29 2.94 15.99
CA LYS A 3 -13.74 3.15 15.99
C LYS A 3 -14.41 1.77 15.87
N ALA A 4 -15.06 1.34 16.93
CA ALA A 4 -15.89 0.13 16.93
C ALA A 4 -16.97 0.30 15.86
N ALA A 5 -16.86 -0.45 14.77
CA ALA A 5 -17.88 -0.50 13.74
C ALA A 5 -19.18 -1.05 14.33
N GLU A 6 -20.27 -0.39 13.94
CA GLU A 6 -21.60 -0.44 14.51
C GLU A 6 -22.22 -1.85 14.67
N PRO A 7 -23.09 -2.04 15.69
CA PRO A 7 -23.86 -3.28 15.88
C PRO A 7 -25.00 -3.49 14.87
N THR A 8 -25.14 -2.63 13.85
CA THR A 8 -26.25 -2.63 12.89
C THR A 8 -26.16 -3.75 11.85
N GLN A 9 -24.95 -4.11 11.40
CA GLN A 9 -24.75 -5.09 10.32
C GLN A 9 -25.07 -6.54 10.73
N TYR A 10 -25.19 -6.83 12.02
CA TYR A 10 -25.47 -8.17 12.54
C TYR A 10 -26.90 -8.34 13.07
N ARG A 11 -27.71 -7.27 13.07
CA ARG A 11 -29.09 -7.31 13.59
C ARG A 11 -29.97 -8.31 12.82
N TRP A 12 -29.85 -8.35 11.50
CA TRP A 12 -30.65 -9.27 10.68
C TRP A 12 -30.31 -10.75 10.96
N ALA A 13 -29.03 -11.06 11.18
CA ALA A 13 -28.59 -12.42 11.50
C ALA A 13 -29.12 -12.86 12.88
N ILE A 14 -29.11 -11.97 13.87
CA ILE A 14 -29.67 -12.22 15.21
C ILE A 14 -31.18 -12.44 15.13
N ILE A 15 -31.91 -11.63 14.34
CA ILE A 15 -33.34 -11.76 14.14
C ILE A 15 -33.68 -13.11 13.49
N ILE A 16 -32.97 -13.51 12.43
CA ILE A 16 -33.18 -14.80 11.78
C ILE A 16 -32.93 -15.93 12.78
N LEU A 17 -31.82 -15.91 13.52
CA LEU A 17 -31.49 -16.96 14.49
C LEU A 17 -32.54 -17.05 15.60
N ALA A 18 -33.04 -15.92 16.08
CA ALA A 18 -34.12 -15.86 17.07
C ALA A 18 -35.45 -16.40 16.52
N ILE A 19 -35.81 -16.08 15.27
CA ILE A 19 -37.02 -16.61 14.62
C ILE A 19 -36.90 -18.12 14.43
N THR A 20 -35.77 -18.62 13.93
CA THR A 20 -35.57 -20.06 13.72
C THR A 20 -35.63 -20.82 15.05
N LEU A 21 -35.01 -20.28 16.11
CA LEU A 21 -35.08 -20.85 17.46
C LEU A 21 -36.51 -20.81 18.03
N ALA A 22 -37.23 -19.71 17.85
CA ALA A 22 -38.61 -19.59 18.32
C ALA A 22 -39.55 -20.58 17.60
N VAL A 23 -39.38 -20.75 16.28
CA VAL A 23 -40.17 -21.72 15.49
C VAL A 23 -39.84 -23.16 15.88
N THR A 24 -38.56 -23.51 16.05
CA THR A 24 -38.17 -24.88 16.47
C THR A 24 -38.68 -25.19 17.87
N LEU A 25 -38.63 -24.23 18.79
CA LEU A 25 -39.06 -24.38 20.18
C LEU A 25 -40.59 -24.44 20.31
N THR A 26 -41.34 -23.62 19.56
CA THR A 26 -42.82 -23.67 19.56
C THR A 26 -43.36 -24.98 19.00
N ILE A 27 -42.76 -25.50 17.92
CA ILE A 27 -43.11 -26.82 17.36
C ILE A 27 -42.76 -27.92 18.37
N GLY A 28 -41.60 -27.85 19.03
CA GLY A 28 -41.17 -28.82 20.05
C GLY A 28 -42.05 -28.82 21.31
N VAL A 29 -42.46 -27.65 21.80
CA VAL A 29 -43.38 -27.53 22.96
C VAL A 29 -44.78 -28.01 22.60
N GLY A 30 -45.30 -27.65 21.43
CA GLY A 30 -46.59 -28.18 20.94
C GLY A 30 -46.60 -29.70 20.84
N PHE A 31 -45.48 -30.30 20.42
CA PHE A 31 -45.29 -31.75 20.39
C PHE A 31 -45.28 -32.41 21.79
N LEU A 32 -44.61 -31.80 22.77
CA LEU A 32 -44.58 -32.29 24.15
C LEU A 32 -45.94 -32.20 24.84
N VAL A 33 -46.66 -31.10 24.63
CA VAL A 33 -48.03 -30.90 25.16
C VAL A 33 -49.01 -31.88 24.50
N GLY A 34 -48.91 -32.11 23.19
CA GLY A 34 -49.74 -33.09 22.48
C GLY A 34 -49.52 -34.53 22.94
N ARG A 35 -48.31 -34.89 23.38
CA ARG A 35 -48.00 -36.21 23.96
C ARG A 35 -48.63 -36.45 25.33
N GLN A 36 -48.86 -35.40 26.12
CA GLN A 36 -49.47 -35.53 27.45
C GLN A 36 -51.00 -35.74 27.36
N ALA A 37 -51.63 -35.38 26.23
CA ALA A 37 -53.07 -35.49 26.02
C ALA A 37 -53.55 -36.88 25.53
N LEU A 38 -52.64 -37.77 25.12
CA LEU A 38 -52.95 -39.13 24.69
C LEU A 38 -52.26 -40.14 25.61
N HIS A 39 -52.93 -40.52 26.69
CA HIS A 39 -52.60 -41.72 27.45
C HIS A 39 -53.80 -42.66 27.51
N GLY A 40 -53.54 -43.89 27.06
CA GLY A 40 -54.39 -45.08 27.16
C GLY A 40 -55.30 -45.33 25.95
N PRO A 41 -55.61 -46.58 25.59
CA PRO A 41 -55.55 -47.78 26.45
C PRO A 41 -55.00 -49.05 25.77
N ASP A 42 -55.04 -50.11 26.56
CA ASP A 42 -54.56 -51.47 26.38
C ASP A 42 -55.04 -52.24 25.13
N ASP A 43 -54.14 -53.08 24.65
CA ASP A 43 -54.25 -54.27 23.79
C ASP A 43 -55.68 -54.76 23.42
N VAL A 44 -56.29 -54.11 22.43
CA VAL A 44 -57.66 -54.40 21.94
C VAL A 44 -57.68 -55.57 20.93
N SER A 45 -56.52 -56.07 20.52
CA SER A 45 -56.37 -57.09 19.47
C SER A 45 -56.96 -58.46 19.85
N ASN A 46 -57.09 -58.75 21.15
CA ASN A 46 -57.59 -60.03 21.66
C ASN A 46 -59.12 -60.13 21.79
N VAL A 47 -59.86 -59.02 21.65
CA VAL A 47 -61.31 -58.98 21.90
C VAL A 47 -62.12 -59.55 20.72
N CYS A 48 -61.65 -59.39 19.48
CA CYS A 48 -62.39 -59.83 18.29
C CYS A 48 -62.35 -61.34 18.02
N ARG A 49 -61.46 -62.10 18.66
CA ARG A 49 -61.39 -63.57 18.49
C ARG A 49 -62.46 -64.33 19.27
N HIS A 50 -63.08 -63.71 20.27
CA HIS A 50 -64.02 -64.38 21.18
C HIS A 50 -65.51 -64.05 20.91
N LEU A 51 -65.83 -63.23 19.91
CA LEU A 51 -67.21 -62.85 19.59
C LEU A 51 -67.85 -63.87 18.62
N GLN A 52 -68.87 -64.59 19.10
CA GLN A 52 -69.73 -65.46 18.27
C GLN A 52 -70.45 -64.65 17.19
N ARG A 53 -70.77 -65.33 16.08
CA ARG A 53 -71.22 -64.90 14.73
C ARG A 53 -72.36 -63.85 14.58
N GLY A 54 -72.79 -63.17 15.63
CA GLY A 54 -73.93 -62.22 15.59
C GLY A 54 -73.58 -60.74 15.45
N ASP A 55 -72.32 -60.31 15.61
CA ASP A 55 -72.00 -58.89 15.85
C ASP A 55 -70.94 -58.32 14.89
N ILE A 56 -71.23 -58.42 13.59
CA ILE A 56 -70.33 -58.00 12.50
C ILE A 56 -70.08 -56.48 12.51
N ALA A 57 -71.06 -55.69 12.96
CA ALA A 57 -70.93 -54.22 13.04
C ALA A 57 -69.85 -53.78 14.05
N ASN A 58 -69.79 -54.45 15.21
CA ASN A 58 -68.75 -54.21 16.22
C ASN A 58 -67.35 -54.63 15.74
N CYS A 59 -67.25 -55.65 14.89
CA CYS A 59 -65.98 -56.06 14.28
C CYS A 59 -65.48 -55.07 13.21
N ILE A 60 -66.38 -54.46 12.44
CA ILE A 60 -66.02 -53.41 11.47
C ILE A 60 -65.57 -52.13 12.22
N ALA A 61 -66.28 -51.74 13.27
CA ALA A 61 -65.90 -50.62 14.13
C ALA A 61 -64.52 -50.84 14.78
N LEU A 62 -64.24 -52.06 15.24
CA LEU A 62 -62.92 -52.40 15.82
C LEU A 62 -61.80 -52.39 14.78
N ARG A 63 -62.03 -52.92 13.56
CA ARG A 63 -61.04 -52.84 12.47
C ARG A 63 -60.76 -51.39 12.05
N SER A 64 -61.77 -50.52 12.03
CA SER A 64 -61.54 -49.09 11.79
C SER A 64 -60.76 -48.43 12.92
N ALA A 65 -60.97 -48.85 14.17
CA ALA A 65 -60.20 -48.36 15.32
C ALA A 65 -58.73 -48.80 15.26
N VAL A 66 -58.46 -50.07 14.91
CA VAL A 66 -57.09 -50.59 14.73
C VAL A 66 -56.39 -49.93 13.54
N ALA A 67 -57.09 -49.72 12.42
CA ALA A 67 -56.52 -49.00 11.27
C ALA A 67 -56.22 -47.52 11.61
N ALA A 68 -57.04 -46.89 12.45
CA ALA A 68 -56.76 -45.56 12.98
C ALA A 68 -55.55 -45.57 13.94
N GLU A 69 -55.41 -46.59 14.78
CA GLU A 69 -54.28 -46.78 15.68
C GLU A 69 -52.95 -46.96 14.92
N ASP A 70 -52.91 -47.86 13.94
CA ASP A 70 -51.74 -48.04 13.07
C ASP A 70 -51.40 -46.75 12.31
N GLY A 71 -52.43 -46.04 11.82
CA GLY A 71 -52.28 -44.72 11.20
C GLY A 71 -51.67 -43.69 12.16
N THR A 72 -52.07 -43.69 13.43
CA THR A 72 -51.49 -42.80 14.46
C THR A 72 -50.05 -43.15 14.80
N SER A 73 -49.67 -44.43 14.76
CA SER A 73 -48.31 -44.88 15.05
C SER A 73 -47.31 -44.46 13.94
N ILE A 74 -47.72 -44.56 12.68
CA ILE A 74 -46.94 -44.11 11.51
C ILE A 74 -46.84 -42.58 11.50
N ALA A 75 -47.93 -41.88 11.81
CA ALA A 75 -47.91 -40.43 11.97
C ALA A 75 -46.94 -39.97 13.07
N ARG A 76 -46.85 -40.71 14.18
CA ARG A 76 -45.90 -40.44 15.28
C ARG A 76 -44.44 -40.56 14.84
N TRP A 77 -44.10 -41.58 14.04
CA TRP A 77 -42.75 -41.75 13.51
C TRP A 77 -42.40 -40.69 12.45
N SER A 78 -43.33 -40.38 11.55
CA SER A 78 -43.17 -39.29 10.58
C SER A 78 -42.92 -37.95 11.29
N LEU A 79 -43.63 -37.68 12.40
CA LEU A 79 -43.43 -36.47 13.19
C LEU A 79 -42.01 -36.38 13.77
N TRP A 80 -41.46 -37.48 14.29
CA TRP A 80 -40.06 -37.49 14.78
C TRP A 80 -39.04 -37.21 13.69
N LEU A 81 -39.23 -37.80 12.51
CA LEU A 81 -38.34 -37.57 11.36
C LEU A 81 -38.40 -36.11 10.90
N THR A 82 -39.60 -35.53 10.82
CA THR A 82 -39.74 -34.11 10.45
C THR A 82 -39.11 -33.18 11.50
N PHE A 83 -39.31 -33.43 12.79
CA PHE A 83 -38.67 -32.66 13.86
C PHE A 83 -37.14 -32.77 13.84
N GLY A 84 -36.60 -33.98 13.66
CA GLY A 84 -35.16 -34.20 13.53
C GLY A 84 -34.56 -33.46 12.33
N SER A 85 -35.23 -33.50 11.17
CA SER A 85 -34.80 -32.79 9.96
C SER A 85 -34.81 -31.27 10.12
N LEU A 86 -35.78 -30.74 10.88
CA LEU A 86 -35.92 -29.32 11.17
C LEU A 86 -34.81 -28.82 12.11
N LEU A 87 -34.43 -29.61 13.13
CA LEU A 87 -33.28 -29.31 13.98
C LEU A 87 -31.97 -29.34 13.18
N ALA A 88 -31.73 -30.40 12.39
CA ALA A 88 -30.53 -30.52 11.57
C ALA A 88 -30.37 -29.34 10.60
N SER A 89 -31.46 -28.93 9.95
CA SER A 89 -31.48 -27.77 9.03
C SER A 89 -31.18 -26.46 9.76
N SER A 90 -31.66 -26.30 11.00
CA SER A 90 -31.40 -25.12 11.82
C SER A 90 -29.92 -25.01 12.19
N PHE A 91 -29.29 -26.12 12.59
CA PHE A 91 -27.85 -26.15 12.86
C PHE A 91 -27.01 -25.86 11.62
N ALA A 92 -27.40 -26.42 10.46
CA ALA A 92 -26.73 -26.13 9.19
C ALA A 92 -26.80 -24.63 8.84
N LEU A 93 -27.95 -23.98 9.04
CA LEU A 93 -28.12 -22.55 8.82
C LEU A 93 -27.23 -21.71 9.74
N ILE A 94 -27.15 -22.06 11.03
CA ILE A 94 -26.26 -21.39 11.98
C ILE A 94 -24.80 -21.52 11.55
N GLY A 95 -24.39 -22.72 11.14
CA GLY A 95 -23.04 -22.96 10.62
C GLY A 95 -22.73 -22.11 9.38
N LEU A 96 -23.67 -21.99 8.46
CA LEU A 96 -23.53 -21.17 7.25
C LEU A 96 -23.42 -19.68 7.58
N ILE A 97 -24.22 -19.17 8.51
CA ILE A 97 -24.13 -17.77 8.99
C ILE A 97 -22.74 -17.53 9.60
N PHE A 98 -22.27 -18.43 10.46
CA PHE A 98 -20.96 -18.26 11.09
C PHE A 98 -19.82 -18.28 10.06
N ALA A 99 -19.85 -19.23 9.11
CA ALA A 99 -18.90 -19.31 8.02
C ALA A 99 -18.92 -18.05 7.13
N PHE A 100 -20.10 -17.51 6.84
CA PHE A 100 -20.25 -16.27 6.08
C PHE A 100 -19.64 -15.07 6.81
N LEU A 101 -19.91 -14.91 8.11
CA LEU A 101 -19.34 -13.84 8.93
C LEU A 101 -17.82 -13.95 9.04
N GLN A 102 -17.29 -15.17 9.17
CA GLN A 102 -15.84 -15.40 9.12
C GLN A 102 -15.26 -15.04 7.75
N GLY A 103 -15.94 -15.44 6.66
CA GLY A 103 -15.55 -15.11 5.29
C GLY A 103 -15.47 -13.60 5.04
N GLN A 104 -16.42 -12.81 5.54
CA GLN A 104 -16.36 -11.36 5.41
C GLN A 104 -15.16 -10.74 6.14
N ARG A 105 -14.84 -11.23 7.34
CA ARG A 105 -13.67 -10.75 8.10
C ARG A 105 -12.36 -11.13 7.42
N THR A 106 -12.24 -12.34 6.88
CA THR A 106 -11.03 -12.77 6.19
C THR A 106 -10.81 -12.00 4.89
N ILE A 107 -11.86 -11.68 4.12
CA ILE A 107 -11.76 -10.81 2.93
C ILE A 107 -11.25 -9.42 3.32
N ALA A 108 -11.79 -8.81 4.39
CA ALA A 108 -11.36 -7.49 4.83
C ALA A 108 -9.88 -7.50 5.28
N LEU A 109 -9.45 -8.52 6.01
CA LEU A 109 -8.05 -8.69 6.43
C LEU A 109 -7.13 -8.94 5.22
N ALA A 110 -7.55 -9.75 4.26
CA ALA A 110 -6.80 -9.99 3.03
C ALA A 110 -6.65 -8.71 2.19
N ALA A 111 -7.70 -7.88 2.10
CA ALA A 111 -7.63 -6.58 1.42
C ALA A 111 -6.65 -5.63 2.11
N ALA A 112 -6.65 -5.57 3.44
CA ALA A 112 -5.71 -4.76 4.22
C ALA A 112 -4.26 -5.25 4.05
N ALA A 113 -4.04 -6.57 4.12
CA ALA A 113 -2.74 -7.18 3.88
C ALA A 113 -2.24 -6.92 2.46
N ASN A 114 -3.09 -7.05 1.44
CA ASN A 114 -2.72 -6.74 0.06
C ASN A 114 -2.35 -5.26 -0.11
N ARG A 115 -3.04 -4.34 0.56
CA ARG A 115 -2.66 -2.92 0.53
C ARG A 115 -1.27 -2.71 1.10
N ILE A 116 -0.99 -3.25 2.28
CA ILE A 116 0.33 -3.14 2.93
C ILE A 116 1.42 -3.80 2.08
N ALA A 117 1.15 -4.99 1.53
CA ALA A 117 2.07 -5.69 0.65
C ALA A 117 2.38 -4.84 -0.59
N THR A 118 1.36 -4.22 -1.21
CA THR A 118 1.54 -3.36 -2.38
C THR A 118 2.35 -2.11 -2.04
N GLU A 119 2.10 -1.47 -0.90
CA GLU A 119 2.87 -0.33 -0.41
C GLU A 119 4.33 -0.71 -0.18
N ASN A 120 4.59 -1.84 0.49
CA ASN A 120 5.94 -2.34 0.74
C ASN A 120 6.65 -2.70 -0.56
N SER A 121 5.98 -3.39 -1.49
CA SER A 121 6.55 -3.70 -2.81
C SER A 121 6.88 -2.44 -3.59
N ARG A 122 6.05 -1.39 -3.51
CA ARG A 122 6.34 -0.10 -4.14
C ARG A 122 7.56 0.57 -3.53
N VAL A 123 7.74 0.51 -2.20
CA VAL A 123 8.91 1.07 -1.51
C VAL A 123 10.18 0.31 -1.85
N GLN A 124 10.12 -1.02 -1.90
CA GLN A 124 11.27 -1.86 -2.24
C GLN A 124 11.69 -1.71 -3.72
N ALA A 125 10.73 -1.57 -4.62
CA ALA A 125 10.99 -1.38 -6.05
C ALA A 125 11.29 0.08 -6.42
N ARG A 126 11.71 0.94 -5.48
CA ARG A 126 12.06 2.35 -5.79
C ARG A 126 13.41 2.47 -6.47
N ALA A 127 13.52 3.50 -7.31
CA ALA A 127 14.79 4.01 -7.79
C ALA A 127 15.41 4.90 -6.69
N TYR A 128 16.73 4.89 -6.57
CA TYR A 128 17.46 5.73 -5.63
C TYR A 128 18.63 6.37 -6.35
N VAL A 129 18.40 7.56 -6.91
CA VAL A 129 19.44 8.31 -7.62
C VAL A 129 20.26 9.12 -6.62
N VAL A 130 21.56 8.91 -6.63
CA VAL A 130 22.53 9.64 -5.81
C VAL A 130 23.54 10.33 -6.72
N VAL A 131 23.92 11.56 -6.37
CA VAL A 131 25.02 12.25 -7.03
C VAL A 131 26.35 11.71 -6.48
N GLN A 132 27.09 10.96 -7.30
CA GLN A 132 28.30 10.25 -6.91
C GLN A 132 29.53 11.16 -6.92
N SER A 133 29.74 11.90 -8.01
CA SER A 133 30.87 12.82 -8.14
C SER A 133 30.52 14.01 -9.04
N VAL A 134 31.22 15.11 -8.81
CA VAL A 134 31.13 16.32 -9.61
C VAL A 134 32.53 16.71 -10.02
N GLU A 135 32.73 16.85 -11.33
CA GLU A 135 33.99 17.28 -11.91
C GLU A 135 33.78 18.65 -12.54
N CYS A 136 34.73 19.57 -12.33
CA CYS A 136 34.66 20.93 -12.84
C CYS A 136 35.92 21.30 -13.62
N GLN A 137 35.73 22.11 -14.65
CA GLN A 137 36.78 22.72 -15.43
C GLN A 137 36.45 24.20 -15.60
N LEU A 138 37.42 25.07 -15.31
CA LEU A 138 37.29 26.51 -15.49
C LEU A 138 38.07 26.93 -16.73
N GLY A 139 37.35 27.32 -17.79
CA GLY A 139 37.93 27.80 -19.04
C GLY A 139 38.68 29.13 -18.87
N GLU A 140 39.53 29.45 -19.84
CA GLU A 140 40.28 30.72 -19.85
C GLU A 140 39.37 31.94 -19.99
N ASP A 141 38.21 31.74 -20.62
CA ASP A 141 37.10 32.67 -20.79
C ASP A 141 36.25 32.83 -19.51
N GLY A 142 36.58 32.12 -18.43
CA GLY A 142 35.83 32.12 -17.19
C GLY A 142 34.58 31.24 -17.20
N GLN A 143 34.37 30.45 -18.26
CA GLN A 143 33.26 29.48 -18.30
C GLN A 143 33.54 28.29 -17.39
N LEU A 144 32.69 28.09 -16.39
CA LEU A 144 32.72 26.89 -15.56
C LEU A 144 31.93 25.77 -16.24
N LYS A 145 32.65 24.75 -16.72
CA LYS A 145 32.09 23.51 -17.25
C LYS A 145 32.03 22.47 -16.14
N THR A 146 30.86 21.87 -15.95
CA THR A 146 30.64 20.88 -14.90
C THR A 146 30.10 19.58 -15.50
N ARG A 147 30.64 18.47 -15.02
CA ARG A 147 30.17 17.12 -15.30
C ARG A 147 29.74 16.49 -13.99
N VAL A 148 28.58 15.82 -14.02
CA VAL A 148 27.98 15.21 -12.84
C VAL A 148 27.78 13.73 -13.12
N LYS A 149 28.24 12.89 -12.19
CA LYS A 149 27.99 11.46 -12.24
C LYS A 149 26.87 11.10 -11.27
N PHE A 150 25.82 10.50 -11.80
CA PHE A 150 24.69 9.99 -11.06
C PHE A 150 24.79 8.46 -10.98
N GLN A 151 24.40 7.89 -9.85
CA GLN A 151 24.28 6.45 -9.67
C GLN A 151 22.88 6.12 -9.20
N ASN A 152 22.22 5.19 -9.88
CA ASN A 152 20.96 4.63 -9.40
C ASN A 152 21.24 3.38 -8.57
N SER A 153 21.19 3.52 -7.25
CA SER A 153 21.35 2.42 -6.30
C SER A 153 20.05 1.65 -6.02
N GLY A 154 18.95 2.02 -6.70
CA GLY A 154 17.65 1.37 -6.55
C GLY A 154 17.47 0.15 -7.44
N LEU A 155 16.42 -0.62 -7.13
CA LEU A 155 16.07 -1.87 -7.84
C LEU A 155 15.26 -1.64 -9.12
N SER A 156 14.84 -0.40 -9.37
CA SER A 156 14.11 -0.02 -10.58
C SER A 156 14.79 1.15 -11.29
N PRO A 157 14.56 1.31 -12.60
CA PRO A 157 15.12 2.43 -13.35
C PRO A 157 14.55 3.76 -12.85
N ALA A 158 15.43 4.74 -12.71
CA ALA A 158 15.04 6.14 -12.53
C ALA A 158 14.65 6.71 -13.89
N ARG A 159 13.47 7.30 -13.98
CA ARG A 159 12.92 7.83 -15.22
C ARG A 159 12.95 9.35 -15.22
N ARG A 160 13.16 9.93 -16.41
CA ARG A 160 13.05 11.36 -16.67
C ARG A 160 13.87 12.19 -15.67
N LEU A 161 15.08 11.75 -15.36
CA LEU A 161 16.02 12.52 -14.55
C LEU A 161 16.20 13.89 -15.20
N ARG A 162 15.92 14.92 -14.42
CA ARG A 162 16.22 16.32 -14.69
C ARG A 162 17.20 16.78 -13.64
N TRP A 163 18.14 17.63 -14.03
CA TRP A 163 19.08 18.18 -13.08
C TRP A 163 19.48 19.59 -13.50
N LEU A 164 19.80 20.39 -12.50
CA LEU A 164 20.42 21.69 -12.63
C LEU A 164 21.53 21.81 -11.61
N TYR A 165 22.40 22.80 -11.79
CA TYR A 165 23.42 23.10 -10.81
C TYR A 165 23.73 24.59 -10.77
N ASN A 166 24.09 25.04 -9.58
CA ASN A 166 24.55 26.39 -9.32
C ASN A 166 25.97 26.30 -8.79
N ALA A 167 26.81 27.30 -9.09
CA ALA A 167 28.17 27.32 -8.61
C ALA A 167 28.52 28.65 -7.93
N HIS A 168 29.29 28.56 -6.85
CA HIS A 168 29.87 29.69 -6.14
C HIS A 168 31.39 29.61 -6.29
N LEU A 169 31.98 30.64 -6.88
CA LEU A 169 33.41 30.82 -7.01
C LEU A 169 33.90 31.75 -5.91
N ALA A 170 34.91 31.32 -5.16
CA ALA A 170 35.68 32.18 -4.26
C ALA A 170 37.10 32.30 -4.81
N VAL A 171 37.47 33.52 -5.20
CA VAL A 171 38.74 33.85 -5.83
C VAL A 171 39.59 34.62 -4.84
N THR A 172 40.83 34.17 -4.61
CA THR A 172 41.80 34.81 -3.72
C THR A 172 43.03 35.24 -4.51
N TYR A 173 43.43 36.49 -4.33
CA TYR A 173 44.60 37.11 -4.98
C TYR A 173 45.81 37.13 -4.05
N ALA A 174 47.00 37.34 -4.62
CA ALA A 174 48.27 37.36 -3.87
C ALA A 174 48.29 38.41 -2.75
N GLU A 175 47.55 39.50 -2.92
CA GLU A 175 47.45 40.62 -1.98
C GLU A 175 46.48 40.32 -0.81
N GLY A 176 45.85 39.15 -0.79
CA GLY A 176 44.92 38.73 0.25
C GLY A 176 43.47 39.20 0.03
N GLU A 177 43.20 39.97 -1.03
CA GLU A 177 41.83 40.28 -1.45
C GLU A 177 41.10 38.99 -1.86
N ALA A 178 39.84 38.86 -1.43
CA ALA A 178 38.96 37.76 -1.81
C ALA A 178 37.70 38.30 -2.46
N ARG A 179 37.33 37.73 -3.62
CA ARG A 179 36.09 38.05 -4.32
C ARG A 179 35.28 36.79 -4.53
N SER A 180 33.96 36.92 -4.43
CA SER A 180 33.01 35.83 -4.59
C SER A 180 32.08 36.13 -5.76
N LEU A 181 31.77 35.09 -6.53
CA LEU A 181 30.87 35.17 -7.67
C LEU A 181 29.94 33.95 -7.68
N VAL A 182 28.69 34.17 -8.08
CA VAL A 182 27.71 33.11 -8.25
C VAL A 182 27.44 32.93 -9.74
N LEU A 183 27.49 31.69 -10.21
CA LEU A 183 27.20 31.28 -11.57
C LEU A 183 25.94 30.42 -11.60
N GLY A 184 25.12 30.58 -12.65
CA GLY A 184 23.94 29.73 -12.87
C GLY A 184 22.73 30.11 -12.02
N ILE A 185 22.28 31.36 -12.07
CA ILE A 185 21.04 31.78 -11.39
C ILE A 185 19.84 31.39 -12.25
N GLU A 186 19.52 30.10 -12.32
CA GLU A 186 18.22 29.63 -12.81
C GLU A 186 17.67 28.53 -11.89
N PRO A 187 16.60 28.80 -11.11
CA PRO A 187 16.09 27.86 -10.11
C PRO A 187 15.01 26.89 -10.65
N GLU A 188 14.61 26.96 -11.92
CA GLU A 188 13.44 26.22 -12.41
C GLU A 188 13.82 24.90 -13.11
N LEU A 189 13.79 23.79 -12.35
CA LEU A 189 13.89 22.43 -12.87
C LEU A 189 12.87 22.11 -13.97
N GLU A 190 11.74 22.82 -14.00
CA GLU A 190 10.71 22.64 -15.02
C GLU A 190 11.20 23.01 -16.42
N ASN A 191 12.14 23.96 -16.51
CA ASN A 191 12.73 24.43 -17.76
C ASN A 191 13.98 23.63 -18.16
N ALA A 192 14.44 22.69 -17.33
CA ALA A 192 15.52 21.79 -17.68
C ALA A 192 15.08 20.86 -18.82
N HIS A 193 15.56 21.14 -20.04
CA HIS A 193 15.26 20.36 -21.24
C HIS A 193 15.84 18.93 -21.23
N TRP A 194 16.66 18.59 -20.24
CA TRP A 194 17.36 17.32 -20.16
C TRP A 194 16.49 16.28 -19.45
N ARG A 195 16.13 15.21 -20.17
CA ARG A 195 15.44 14.05 -19.63
C ARG A 195 16.25 12.82 -19.95
N GLN A 196 16.81 12.17 -18.94
CA GLN A 196 17.56 10.94 -19.09
C GLN A 196 16.99 9.87 -18.18
N ASP A 197 16.87 8.64 -18.68
CA ASP A 197 16.57 7.48 -17.84
C ASP A 197 17.89 6.84 -17.40
N ILE A 198 17.98 6.45 -16.12
CA ILE A 198 19.11 5.70 -15.57
C ILE A 198 18.61 4.30 -15.18
N PRO A 199 19.13 3.24 -15.80
CA PRO A 199 18.80 1.86 -15.42
C PRO A 199 19.10 1.56 -13.95
N SER A 200 18.52 0.49 -13.42
CA SER A 200 18.79 0.04 -12.05
C SER A 200 20.25 -0.38 -11.91
N ALA A 201 20.88 -0.03 -10.78
CA ALA A 201 22.27 -0.35 -10.45
C ALA A 201 23.33 0.21 -11.43
N GLU A 202 22.95 1.12 -12.33
CA GLU A 202 23.85 1.74 -13.29
C GLU A 202 24.22 3.17 -12.90
N SER A 203 25.37 3.61 -13.42
CA SER A 203 25.82 4.99 -13.32
C SER A 203 25.75 5.68 -14.67
N TRP A 204 25.30 6.92 -14.67
CA TRP A 204 25.30 7.78 -15.85
C TRP A 204 26.07 9.06 -15.56
N THR A 205 26.83 9.52 -16.54
CA THR A 205 27.62 10.74 -16.44
C THR A 205 27.09 11.76 -17.44
N SER A 206 26.78 12.96 -16.96
CA SER A 206 26.24 14.01 -17.80
C SER A 206 27.25 14.49 -18.83
N ALA A 207 26.75 14.98 -19.97
CA ALA A 207 27.58 15.79 -20.86
C ALA A 207 28.03 17.06 -20.11
N PRO A 208 29.25 17.57 -20.35
CA PRO A 208 29.69 18.81 -19.75
C PRO A 208 28.71 19.93 -20.05
N LEU A 209 28.14 20.52 -19.00
CA LEU A 209 27.30 21.70 -19.12
C LEU A 209 28.13 22.91 -18.71
N ALA A 210 27.99 24.01 -19.45
CA ALA A 210 28.62 25.28 -19.11
C ALA A 210 27.55 26.18 -18.49
N LEU A 211 27.85 26.79 -17.34
CA LEU A 211 26.97 27.84 -16.81
C LEU A 211 27.11 29.08 -17.68
N ARG A 212 25.98 29.63 -18.11
CA ARG A 212 25.95 30.95 -18.74
C ARG A 212 26.37 31.99 -17.70
N GLN A 213 27.27 32.85 -18.13
CA GLN A 213 27.68 34.04 -17.41
C GLN A 213 26.47 34.97 -17.28
N GLY A 214 26.21 35.50 -16.09
CA GLY A 214 25.27 36.61 -15.95
C GLY A 214 25.82 37.84 -16.69
N ASP A 215 24.93 38.66 -17.24
CA ASP A 215 25.26 39.73 -18.19
C ASP A 215 26.23 40.82 -17.68
N ASP A 216 26.59 40.85 -16.39
CA ASP A 216 27.23 42.01 -15.75
C ASP A 216 28.71 41.87 -15.33
N VAL A 217 29.35 40.70 -15.43
CA VAL A 217 30.73 40.55 -14.90
C VAL A 217 31.60 39.71 -15.82
N GLU A 218 32.68 40.30 -16.36
CA GLU A 218 33.74 39.57 -17.06
C GLU A 218 34.51 38.66 -16.09
N VAL A 219 34.02 37.43 -15.90
CA VAL A 219 34.62 36.43 -15.01
C VAL A 219 36.08 36.16 -15.38
N GLY A 220 36.40 36.20 -16.67
CA GLY A 220 37.78 36.09 -17.16
C GLY A 220 38.73 37.11 -16.54
N ALA A 221 38.30 38.37 -16.40
CA ALA A 221 39.10 39.45 -15.79
C ALA A 221 39.25 39.24 -14.27
N LEU A 222 38.20 38.77 -13.59
CA LEU A 222 38.27 38.42 -12.15
C LEU A 222 39.15 37.19 -11.87
N LEU A 223 39.47 36.39 -12.88
CA LEU A 223 40.36 35.23 -12.71
C LEU A 223 41.81 35.57 -13.06
N GLU A 224 42.08 36.78 -13.57
CA GLU A 224 43.41 37.25 -13.87
C GLU A 224 44.16 37.60 -12.58
N GLY A 225 45.34 37.01 -12.38
CA GLY A 225 46.11 37.19 -11.13
C GLY A 225 45.58 36.41 -9.92
N ALA A 226 44.55 35.58 -10.07
CA ALA A 226 44.06 34.70 -9.02
C ALA A 226 45.10 33.64 -8.64
N VAL A 227 45.43 33.54 -7.35
CA VAL A 227 46.37 32.54 -6.82
C VAL A 227 45.63 31.26 -6.43
N PHE A 228 44.39 31.42 -5.95
CA PHE A 228 43.56 30.33 -5.49
C PHE A 228 42.10 30.55 -5.88
N ILE A 229 41.47 29.50 -6.42
CA ILE A 229 40.07 29.51 -6.81
C ILE A 229 39.41 28.29 -6.16
N ALA A 230 38.56 28.55 -5.17
CA ALA A 230 37.67 27.55 -4.59
C ALA A 230 36.32 27.59 -5.29
N VAL A 231 35.79 26.41 -5.60
CA VAL A 231 34.49 26.24 -6.24
C VAL A 231 33.60 25.45 -5.30
N THR A 232 32.35 25.88 -5.17
CA THR A 232 31.29 25.10 -4.53
C THR A 232 30.14 24.95 -5.52
N VAL A 233 29.79 23.72 -5.84
CA VAL A 233 28.71 23.38 -6.76
C VAL A 233 27.56 22.75 -5.98
N LYS A 234 26.36 23.28 -6.15
CA LYS A 234 25.11 22.69 -5.66
C LYS A 234 24.38 22.08 -6.84
N VAL A 235 24.18 20.77 -6.82
CA VAL A 235 23.40 20.02 -7.80
C VAL A 235 22.02 19.76 -7.22
N VAL A 236 20.98 20.00 -8.01
CA VAL A 236 19.60 19.64 -7.69
C VAL A 236 19.08 18.76 -8.81
N ALA A 237 18.59 17.58 -8.46
CA ALA A 237 18.05 16.61 -9.38
C ALA A 237 16.63 16.17 -8.99
N ASP A 238 15.78 15.96 -9.99
CA ASP A 238 14.44 15.37 -9.86
C ASP A 238 14.32 14.17 -10.80
N TYR A 239 13.69 13.10 -10.34
CA TYR A 239 13.48 11.89 -11.11
C TYR A 239 12.17 11.20 -10.71
N GLN A 240 11.64 10.38 -11.61
CA GLN A 240 10.43 9.59 -11.40
C GLN A 240 10.78 8.13 -11.20
N ASP A 241 10.09 7.46 -10.27
CA ASP A 241 10.13 6.00 -10.19
C ASP A 241 9.22 5.34 -11.26
N VAL A 242 9.27 4.01 -11.34
CA VAL A 242 8.43 3.23 -12.26
C VAL A 242 6.92 3.37 -12.01
N PHE A 243 6.53 3.88 -10.85
CA PHE A 243 5.14 4.14 -10.46
C PHE A 243 4.70 5.58 -10.73
N GLY A 244 5.59 6.43 -11.26
CA GLY A 244 5.32 7.83 -11.56
C GLY A 244 5.42 8.78 -10.37
N THR A 245 5.96 8.34 -9.23
CA THR A 245 6.23 9.21 -8.08
C THR A 245 7.52 9.99 -8.33
N SER A 246 7.49 11.31 -8.15
CA SER A 246 8.68 12.17 -8.23
C SER A 246 9.48 12.17 -6.93
N HIS A 247 10.80 12.18 -7.06
CA HIS A 247 11.78 12.19 -5.97
C HIS A 247 12.89 13.20 -6.30
N GLY A 248 13.37 13.90 -5.29
CA GLY A 248 14.44 14.90 -5.42
C GLY A 248 15.71 14.47 -4.70
N GLU A 249 16.86 14.86 -5.26
CA GLU A 249 18.18 14.73 -4.64
C GLU A 249 18.91 16.07 -4.72
N VAL A 250 19.49 16.50 -3.61
CA VAL A 250 20.31 17.72 -3.53
C VAL A 250 21.68 17.33 -3.02
N ALA A 251 22.72 17.85 -3.68
CA ALA A 251 24.09 17.53 -3.33
C ALA A 251 25.01 18.73 -3.51
N CYS A 252 25.83 18.99 -2.51
CA CYS A 252 26.87 20.02 -2.59
C CYS A 252 28.26 19.40 -2.66
N PHE A 253 29.10 19.96 -3.53
CA PHE A 253 30.50 19.58 -3.70
C PHE A 253 31.37 20.81 -3.64
N GLN A 254 32.57 20.69 -3.06
CA GLN A 254 33.52 21.79 -2.99
C GLN A 254 34.93 21.31 -3.29
N GLY A 255 35.75 22.19 -3.81
CA GLY A 255 37.14 21.86 -4.10
C GLY A 255 37.88 23.03 -4.72
N ARG A 256 39.14 22.76 -5.04
CA ARG A 256 39.98 23.69 -5.79
C ARG A 256 39.86 23.39 -7.27
N VAL A 257 39.66 24.41 -8.08
CA VAL A 257 39.73 24.28 -9.54
C VAL A 257 40.91 25.12 -10.02
N ALA A 258 41.78 24.53 -10.82
CA ALA A 258 42.81 25.28 -11.51
C ALA A 258 42.18 25.96 -12.73
N ARG A 259 42.60 27.20 -13.02
CA ARG A 259 42.36 27.79 -14.35
C ARG A 259 42.98 26.84 -15.37
N ALA A 260 42.19 26.41 -16.35
CA ALA A 260 42.52 25.27 -17.20
C ALA A 260 43.97 25.36 -17.70
N ALA A 261 44.76 24.32 -17.43
CA ALA A 261 45.95 24.06 -18.23
C ALA A 261 45.49 23.66 -19.64
N ALA A 262 46.33 23.87 -20.65
CA ALA A 262 46.05 23.55 -22.05
C ALA A 262 45.68 22.07 -22.32
N ASP A 263 45.73 21.19 -21.31
CA ASP A 263 45.39 19.77 -21.38
C ASP A 263 43.89 19.45 -21.19
N GLY A 264 43.08 20.42 -20.79
CA GLY A 264 41.63 20.28 -20.72
C GLY A 264 41.11 19.37 -19.60
N ARG A 265 41.89 19.12 -18.55
CA ARG A 265 41.49 18.21 -17.46
C ARG A 265 40.42 18.80 -16.56
N TYR A 266 39.48 17.95 -16.13
CA TYR A 266 38.51 18.28 -15.09
C TYR A 266 39.10 17.95 -13.70
N GLY A 267 38.88 18.84 -12.73
CA GLY A 267 39.19 18.59 -11.33
C GLY A 267 37.98 17.98 -10.62
N GLU A 268 38.19 16.89 -9.89
CA GLU A 268 37.16 16.27 -9.05
C GLU A 268 36.95 17.10 -7.78
N LEU A 269 35.68 17.34 -7.44
CA LEU A 269 35.27 18.05 -6.22
C LEU A 269 34.92 17.04 -5.12
N GLU A 270 35.17 17.42 -3.87
CA GLU A 270 34.84 16.61 -2.70
C GLU A 270 33.41 16.89 -2.24
N ARG A 271 32.70 15.86 -1.74
CA ARG A 271 31.35 16.03 -1.19
C ARG A 271 31.41 16.95 0.03
N ALA A 272 30.62 18.01 0.00
CA ALA A 272 30.41 18.94 1.10
C ALA A 272 29.07 18.65 1.80
N ARG A 273 28.78 19.37 2.89
CA ARG A 273 27.43 19.37 3.46
C ARG A 273 26.48 20.10 2.51
N ASP A 274 25.25 19.63 2.42
CA ASP A 274 24.27 20.13 1.45
C ASP A 274 23.89 21.61 1.67
N GLU A 275 24.11 22.12 2.89
CA GLU A 275 23.81 23.51 3.29
C GLU A 275 24.94 24.50 2.96
N VAL A 276 26.16 24.04 2.66
CA VAL A 276 27.35 24.91 2.53
C VAL A 276 27.16 25.97 1.46
N PHE A 277 26.50 25.63 0.35
CA PHE A 277 26.22 26.60 -0.70
C PHE A 277 25.30 27.72 -0.20
N ASP A 278 24.23 27.37 0.52
CA ASP A 278 23.24 28.34 1.01
C ASP A 278 23.81 29.22 2.13
N GLU A 279 24.72 28.69 2.96
CA GLU A 279 25.47 29.47 3.95
C GLU A 279 26.38 30.52 3.29
N ARG A 280 27.11 30.14 2.24
CA ARG A 280 27.97 31.06 1.49
C ARG A 280 27.18 32.16 0.81
N MET A 281 25.99 31.85 0.29
CA MET A 281 25.09 32.84 -0.30
C MET A 281 24.63 33.87 0.74
N LYS A 282 24.30 33.44 1.97
CA LYS A 282 23.88 34.35 3.05
C LYS A 282 25.00 35.26 3.56
N GLY A 283 26.23 34.74 3.60
CA GLY A 283 27.41 35.50 4.02
C GLY A 283 27.82 36.63 3.06
N ASN A 284 27.38 36.56 1.79
CA ASN A 284 27.69 37.55 0.76
C ASN A 284 26.67 38.71 0.70
N THR A 285 25.58 38.64 1.48
CA THR A 285 24.51 39.66 1.54
C THR A 285 24.57 40.58 2.76
N ALA A 286 25.69 40.57 3.51
CA ALA A 286 25.97 41.47 4.64
C ALA A 286 27.16 42.37 4.30
#